data_AF-A0A8T5LVP8-F1
#
_entry.id   AF-A0A8T5LVP8-F1
#
_cell.length_a   1.000
_cell.length_b   1.000
_cell.length_c   1.000
_cell.angle_alpha   90.00
_cell.angle_beta   90.00
_cell.angle_gamma   90.00
#
_symmetry.space_group_name_H-M   'P 1'
#
loop_
_entity.id
_entity.type
_entity.pdbx_description
1 polymer ?
#
loop_
_entity_poly.entity_id
_entity_poly.type
_entity_poly.pdbx_seq_one_letter_code
_entity_poly.pdbx_strand_id
1 'polypeptide(L)' 'MVKGAFILVAVIACFFLAQFVTAALWTGSGTAEDPYNITDCDGLQGVSTSLGSYFQLQNNIDCSDTIT' A
#
# COMPACT_ATOMS: atom_id res chain seq x y z
N MET A 1 -9.10 25.77 -31.18
CA MET A 1 -8.09 25.65 -30.10
C MET A 1 -8.62 24.99 -28.81
N VAL A 2 -9.94 24.76 -28.65
CA VAL A 2 -10.53 24.18 -27.41
C VAL A 2 -10.64 22.65 -27.37
N LYS A 3 -10.52 21.95 -28.51
CA LYS A 3 -10.63 20.47 -28.58
C LYS A 3 -9.45 19.72 -27.94
N GLY A 4 -8.23 20.28 -28.01
CA GLY A 4 -7.05 19.69 -27.38
C GLY A 4 -7.04 19.83 -25.85
N ALA A 5 -7.59 20.94 -25.33
CA ALA A 5 -7.70 21.18 -23.89
C ALA A 5 -8.70 20.21 -23.22
N PHE A 6 -9.80 19.85 -23.90
CA PHE A 6 -10.78 18.89 -23.38
C PHE A 6 -10.23 17.45 -23.25
N ILE A 7 -9.44 17.02 -24.24
CA ILE A 7 -8.78 15.71 -24.21
C ILE A 7 -7.73 15.67 -23.10
N LEU A 8 -6.97 16.76 -22.93
CA LEU A 8 -5.97 16.88 -21.86
C LEU A 8 -6.60 16.80 -20.46
N VAL A 9 -7.73 17.48 -20.24
CA VAL A 9 -8.46 17.46 -18.95
C VAL A 9 -9.06 16.08 -18.67
N ALA A 10 -9.57 15.38 -19.68
CA ALA A 10 -10.11 14.02 -19.52
C ALA A 10 -9.00 12.99 -19.17
N VAL A 11 -7.82 13.11 -19.78
CA VAL A 11 -6.67 12.24 -19.49
C VAL A 11 -6.11 12.50 -18.09
N ILE A 12 -6.00 13.77 -17.68
CA ILE A 12 -5.57 14.14 -16.33
C ILE A 12 -6.57 13.65 -15.28
N ALA A 13 -7.88 13.79 -15.52
CA ALA A 13 -8.92 13.28 -14.61
C ALA A 13 -8.88 11.74 -14.50
N CYS A 14 -8.66 11.03 -15.61
CA CYS A 14 -8.51 9.57 -15.60
C CYS A 14 -7.29 9.13 -14.77
N PHE A 15 -6.18 9.84 -14.91
CA PHE A 15 -4.95 9.57 -14.16
C PHE A 15 -5.07 9.94 -12.67
N PHE A 16 -5.85 10.98 -12.33
CA PHE A 16 -6.10 11.41 -10.96
C PHE A 16 -7.11 10.53 -10.22
N LEU A 17 -7.96 9.77 -10.93
CA LEU A 17 -8.92 8.83 -10.36
C LEU A 17 -8.35 7.41 -10.14
N ALA A 18 -7.21 7.09 -10.76
CA ALA A 18 -6.54 5.80 -10.62
C ALA A 18 -5.59 5.76 -9.40
N GLN A 19 -5.97 6.41 -8.29
CA GLN A 19 -5.10 6.47 -7.10
C GLN A 19 -5.03 5.09 -6.45
N PHE A 20 -3.93 4.43 -6.79
CA PHE A 20 -3.23 3.31 -6.18
C PHE A 20 -3.84 2.82 -4.87
N VAL A 21 -4.80 1.90 -4.96
CA VAL A 21 -5.02 0.94 -3.89
C VAL A 21 -3.85 -0.01 -3.91
N THR A 22 -2.74 0.36 -3.28
CA THR A 22 -1.83 -0.65 -2.73
C THR A 22 -2.48 -1.12 -1.45
N ALA A 23 -3.53 -1.95 -1.60
CA ALA A 23 -3.92 -2.80 -0.49
C ALA A 23 -2.65 -3.59 -0.17
N ALA A 24 -2.01 -3.25 0.94
CA ALA A 24 -1.00 -4.12 1.50
C ALA A 24 -1.68 -5.49 1.57
N LEU A 25 -1.12 -6.49 0.87
CA LEU A 25 -1.65 -7.85 0.79
C LEU A 25 -1.43 -8.56 2.14
N TRP A 26 -1.74 -7.88 3.23
CA TRP A 26 -1.76 -8.43 4.56
C TRP A 26 -3.04 -9.22 4.71
N THR A 27 -2.89 -10.42 5.25
CA THR A 27 -4.03 -11.17 5.77
C THR A 27 -4.32 -10.72 7.20
N GLY A 28 -5.57 -10.79 7.65
CA GLY A 28 -6.04 -10.18 8.90
C GLY A 28 -6.62 -8.78 8.69
N SER A 29 -7.27 -8.22 9.71
CA SER A 29 -7.98 -6.92 9.65
C SER A 29 -7.29 -5.80 10.43
N GLY A 30 -6.19 -6.10 11.13
CA GLY A 30 -5.40 -5.12 11.87
C GLY A 30 -6.00 -4.74 13.23
N THR A 31 -6.94 -5.54 13.76
CA THR A 31 -7.48 -5.39 15.13
C THR A 31 -6.70 -6.25 16.12
N ALA A 32 -6.94 -6.07 17.42
CA ALA A 32 -6.29 -6.87 18.45
C ALA A 32 -6.65 -8.37 18.33
N GLU A 33 -7.88 -8.67 17.91
CA GLU A 33 -8.39 -10.03 17.73
C GLU A 33 -7.98 -10.66 16.40
N ASP A 34 -7.66 -9.84 15.39
CA ASP A 34 -7.30 -10.27 14.04
C ASP A 34 -6.22 -9.34 13.43
N PRO A 35 -4.97 -9.43 13.93
CA PRO A 35 -3.87 -8.58 13.50
C PRO A 35 -3.43 -8.87 12.06
N TYR A 36 -2.79 -7.90 11.42
CA TYR A 36 -2.18 -8.12 10.11
C TYR A 36 -0.99 -9.09 10.21
N ASN A 37 -0.98 -10.10 9.35
CA ASN A 37 0.09 -11.08 9.22
C ASN A 37 1.19 -10.55 8.29
N ILE A 38 2.39 -10.41 8.83
CA ILE A 38 3.57 -9.96 8.09
C ILE A 38 4.49 -11.16 7.85
N THR A 39 4.78 -11.45 6.58
CA THR A 39 5.58 -12.61 6.13
C THR A 39 6.83 -12.22 5.35
N ASP A 40 6.93 -10.98 4.88
CA ASP A 40 8.01 -10.49 4.01
C ASP A 40 8.39 -9.02 4.31
N CYS A 41 9.45 -8.56 3.65
CA CYS A 41 10.01 -7.23 3.84
C CYS A 41 9.09 -6.11 3.35
N ASP A 42 8.34 -6.33 2.29
CA ASP A 42 7.39 -5.34 1.78
C ASP A 42 6.27 -5.10 2.80
N GLY A 43 5.77 -6.19 3.40
CA GLY A 43 4.80 -6.10 4.46
C GLY A 43 5.35 -5.39 5.70
N LEU A 44 6.60 -5.67 6.09
CA LEU A 44 7.24 -5.02 7.22
C LEU A 44 7.46 -3.51 6.98
N GLN A 45 7.87 -3.12 5.77
CA GLN A 45 8.03 -1.71 5.39
C GLN A 45 6.69 -0.99 5.31
N GLY A 46 5.62 -1.68 4.89
CA GLY A 46 4.29 -1.11 4.81
C GLY A 46 3.68 -0.71 6.15
N VAL A 47 4.19 -1.21 7.29
CA VAL A 47 3.66 -0.90 8.64
C VAL A 47 3.54 0.61 8.90
N SER A 48 4.43 1.43 8.30
CA SER A 48 4.39 2.89 8.42
C SER A 48 3.11 3.53 7.87
N THR A 49 2.34 2.79 7.06
CA THR A 49 1.08 3.26 6.46
C THR A 49 -0.14 3.05 7.37
N SER A 50 -0.02 2.25 8.44
CA SER A 50 -1.13 1.96 9.37
C SER A 50 -0.68 1.84 10.83
N LEU A 51 -0.16 2.93 11.40
CA LEU A 51 0.43 2.97 12.74
C LEU A 51 -0.52 2.63 13.90
N GLY A 52 -1.83 2.64 13.67
CA GLY A 52 -2.85 2.31 14.69
C GLY A 52 -3.32 0.85 14.68
N SER A 53 -2.81 0.04 13.77
CA SER A 53 -3.18 -1.37 13.62
C SER A 53 -2.32 -2.29 14.47
N TYR A 54 -2.81 -3.52 14.65
CA TYR A 54 -2.06 -4.62 15.26
C TYR A 54 -1.42 -5.48 14.18
N PHE A 55 -0.19 -5.92 14.44
CA PHE A 55 0.63 -6.68 13.49
C PHE A 55 1.25 -7.89 14.20
N GLN A 56 1.39 -9.00 13.47
CA GLN A 56 2.13 -10.16 13.94
C GLN A 56 3.05 -10.71 12.86
N LEU A 57 4.26 -11.11 13.25
CA LEU A 57 5.21 -11.78 12.37
C LEU A 57 4.88 -13.28 12.31
N GLN A 58 4.71 -13.83 11.11
CA GLN A 58 4.45 -15.27 10.92
C GLN A 58 5.74 -16.09 10.71
N ASN A 59 6.86 -15.41 10.43
CA ASN A 59 8.17 -16.01 10.25
C ASN A 59 9.27 -14.97 10.53
N ASN A 60 10.52 -15.44 10.57
CA ASN A 60 11.67 -14.55 10.54
C ASN A 60 11.71 -13.87 9.16
N ILE A 61 11.97 -12.56 9.16
CA ILE A 61 12.05 -11.77 7.95
C ILE A 61 13.45 -11.15 7.90
N ASP A 62 14.20 -11.47 6.85
CA ASP A 62 15.51 -10.90 6.59
C ASP A 62 15.38 -9.85 5.48
N CYS A 63 15.65 -8.60 5.85
CA CYS A 63 15.58 -7.44 4.97
C CYS A 63 16.96 -6.79 4.79
N SER A 64 18.05 -7.56 4.94
CA SER A 64 19.41 -7.07 4.73
C SER A 64 19.65 -6.46 3.36
N ASP A 65 18.88 -6.89 2.36
CA ASP A 65 19.02 -6.48 0.97
C ASP A 65 18.26 -5.18 0.64
N THR A 66 17.52 -4.63 1.60
CA THR A 66 16.81 -3.36 1.41
C THR A 66 17.80 -2.21 1.48
N ILE A 67 17.82 -1.37 0.44
CA ILE A 67 18.65 -0.16 0.42
C ILE A 67 17.91 0.94 1.22
N THR A 68 18.59 1.50 2.22
CA THR A 68 18.10 2.58 3.10
C THR A 68 18.04 3.94 2.44
#